data_AF-A0A484I4Y3-F1
#
_entry.id   AF-A0A484I4Y3-F1
#
_cell.length_a   1.000
_cell.length_b   1.000
_cell.length_c   1.000
_cell.angle_alpha   90.00
_cell.angle_beta   90.00
_cell.angle_gamma   90.00
#
_symmetry.space_group_name_H-M   'P 1'
#
loop_
_entity.id
_entity.type
_entity.pdbx_description
1 polymer ?
#
loop_
_entity_poly.entity_id
_entity_poly.type
_entity_poly.pdbx_seq_one_letter_code
_entity_poly.pdbx_strand_id
1 'polypeptide(L)'
;MFGVLYNDIFLTQNSFPMKQWHLEHVEKTIKKFITGLSETASIWEKRQHKRYGTIANCCKQVDYDLKHGVTIDEVILVLQKIKTDESFAPVMKSENAIQRFNEIEKYVLSLKSPRPD
;
A
#
# COMPACT_ATOMS: atom_id res chain seq x y z
N MET A 1 3.29 -10.39 55.87
CA MET A 1 3.15 -11.29 54.71
C MET A 1 2.98 -10.41 53.48
N PHE A 2 4.00 -10.29 52.64
CA PHE A 2 3.94 -9.48 51.43
C PHE A 2 3.30 -10.30 50.30
N GLY A 3 2.07 -9.95 49.92
CA GLY A 3 1.39 -10.52 48.76
C GLY A 3 1.94 -9.88 47.49
N VAL A 4 2.66 -10.65 46.67
CA VAL A 4 3.09 -10.23 45.35
C VAL A 4 1.86 -10.27 44.43
N LEU A 5 1.34 -9.10 44.08
CA LEU A 5 0.34 -8.98 43.02
C LEU A 5 1.05 -9.26 41.69
N TYR A 6 0.89 -10.49 41.19
CA TYR A 6 1.22 -10.79 39.81
C TYR A 6 0.34 -9.92 38.92
N ASN A 7 0.94 -8.91 38.29
CA ASN A 7 0.33 -8.26 37.15
C ASN A 7 0.19 -9.34 36.08
N ASP A 8 -1.02 -9.87 35.90
CA ASP A 8 -1.41 -10.63 34.72
C ASP A 8 -1.30 -9.70 33.51
N ILE A 9 -0.07 -9.58 33.00
CA ILE A 9 0.20 -9.04 31.68
C ILE A 9 -0.40 -10.06 30.73
N PHE A 10 -1.67 -9.85 30.35
CA PHE A 10 -2.26 -10.51 29.20
C PHE A 10 -1.35 -10.23 28.00
N LEU A 11 -0.47 -11.18 27.69
CA LEU A 11 0.31 -11.20 26.45
C LEU A 11 -0.70 -11.36 25.32
N THR A 12 -1.23 -10.24 24.82
CA THR A 12 -2.07 -10.23 23.63
C THR A 12 -1.25 -10.82 22.49
N GLN A 13 -1.65 -11.99 22.02
CA GLN A 13 -1.01 -12.65 20.88
C GLN A 13 -1.06 -11.69 19.69
N ASN A 14 0.11 -11.29 19.19
CA ASN A 14 0.18 -10.50 17.96
C ASN A 14 -0.23 -11.40 16.79
N SER A 15 -1.46 -11.24 16.30
CA SER A 15 -1.99 -11.99 15.16
C SER A 15 -1.30 -11.63 13.84
N PHE A 16 -0.57 -10.51 13.78
CA PHE A 16 0.10 -10.00 12.59
C PHE A 16 1.53 -9.54 12.90
N PRO A 17 2.47 -10.48 13.11
CA PRO A 17 3.83 -10.20 13.56
C PRO A 17 4.64 -9.27 12.64
N MET A 18 4.25 -9.12 11.37
CA MET A 18 4.94 -8.32 10.36
C MET A 18 4.10 -7.16 9.81
N LYS A 19 3.02 -6.75 10.50
CA LYS A 19 2.10 -5.73 10.00
C LYS A 19 2.80 -4.45 9.54
N GLN A 20 3.78 -3.96 10.31
CA GLN A 20 4.53 -2.75 9.97
C GLN A 20 5.26 -2.89 8.63
N TRP A 21 5.88 -4.05 8.39
CA TRP A 21 6.55 -4.34 7.13
C TRP A 21 5.55 -4.39 5.96
N HIS A 22 4.36 -4.96 6.16
CA HIS A 22 3.30 -4.96 5.15
C HIS A 22 2.81 -3.54 4.82
N LEU A 23 2.71 -2.66 5.82
CA LEU A 23 2.33 -1.27 5.59
C LEU A 23 3.39 -0.52 4.75
N GLU A 24 4.67 -0.72 5.07
CA GLU A 24 5.78 -0.18 4.27
C GLU A 24 5.80 -0.76 2.84
N HIS A 25 5.47 -2.04 2.71
CA HIS A 25 5.37 -2.72 1.42
C HIS A 25 4.24 -2.14 0.55
N VAL A 26 3.09 -1.80 1.14
CA VAL A 26 2.00 -1.09 0.46
C VAL A 26 2.49 0.25 -0.09
N GLU A 27 3.13 1.08 0.75
CA GLU A 27 3.64 2.39 0.32
C GLU A 27 4.62 2.25 -0.85
N LYS A 28 5.55 1.30 -0.77
CA LYS A 28 6.52 1.03 -1.84
C LYS A 28 5.86 0.54 -3.12
N THR A 29 4.87 -0.33 -3.00
CA THR A 29 4.13 -0.89 -4.14
C THR A 29 3.36 0.19 -4.88
N ILE A 30 2.60 1.00 -4.15
CA ILE A 30 1.82 2.10 -4.72
C ILE A 30 2.75 3.13 -5.36
N LYS A 31 3.84 3.52 -4.68
CA LYS A 31 4.84 4.45 -5.22
C LYS A 31 5.43 3.95 -6.54
N LYS A 32 5.80 2.67 -6.61
CA LYS A 32 6.34 2.03 -7.82
C LYS A 32 5.32 2.08 -8.96
N PHE A 33 4.07 1.77 -8.67
CA PHE A 33 3.00 1.79 -9.67
C PHE A 33 2.79 3.20 -10.24
N ILE A 34 2.67 4.21 -9.38
CA ILE A 34 2.46 5.62 -9.79
C ILE A 34 3.63 6.11 -10.66
N THR A 35 4.86 5.87 -10.19
CA THR A 35 6.09 6.25 -10.91
C THR A 35 6.10 5.67 -12.32
N GLY A 36 5.66 4.41 -12.46
CA GLY A 36 5.58 3.74 -13.74
C GLY A 36 6.95 3.54 -14.39
N LEU A 37 6.97 3.54 -15.73
CA LEU A 37 8.17 3.33 -16.51
C LEU A 37 8.75 4.64 -17.04
N SER A 38 10.06 4.83 -16.90
CA SER A 38 10.78 5.96 -17.52
C SER A 38 10.70 5.91 -19.05
N GLU A 39 10.69 7.07 -19.71
CA GLU A 39 10.73 7.19 -21.18
C GLU A 39 12.02 6.58 -21.76
N THR A 40 13.12 6.70 -21.01
CA THR A 40 14.45 6.19 -21.38
C THR A 40 14.69 4.74 -20.93
N ALA A 41 13.65 4.03 -20.47
CA ALA A 41 13.80 2.69 -19.91
C ALA A 41 14.33 1.66 -20.91
N SER A 42 15.19 0.78 -20.40
CA SER A 42 15.77 -0.33 -21.15
C SER A 42 14.73 -1.38 -21.55
N ILE A 43 15.09 -2.26 -22.50
CA ILE A 43 14.24 -3.36 -22.95
C ILE A 43 13.88 -4.30 -21.77
N TRP A 44 14.83 -4.52 -20.86
CA TRP A 44 14.59 -5.36 -19.69
C TRP A 44 13.59 -4.71 -18.73
N GLU A 45 13.72 -3.41 -18.48
CA GLU A 45 12.80 -2.66 -17.61
C GLU A 45 11.39 -2.62 -18.21
N LYS A 46 11.26 -2.42 -19.53
CA LYS A 46 9.99 -2.55 -20.27
C LYS A 46 9.35 -3.92 -20.06
N ARG A 47 10.14 -5.00 -20.14
CA ARG A 47 9.65 -6.37 -19.92
C ARG A 47 9.22 -6.60 -18.46
N GLN A 48 9.97 -6.09 -17.50
CA GLN A 48 9.61 -6.17 -16.08
C GLN A 48 8.34 -5.39 -15.76
N HIS A 49 8.22 -4.17 -16.29
CA HIS A 49 7.03 -3.34 -16.11
C HIS A 49 5.79 -3.99 -16.71
N LYS A 50 5.89 -4.63 -17.89
CA LYS A 50 4.77 -5.39 -18.46
C LYS A 50 4.31 -6.53 -17.55
N ARG A 51 5.22 -7.16 -16.80
CA ARG A 51 4.90 -8.27 -15.89
C ARG A 51 4.36 -7.81 -14.54
N TYR A 52 4.91 -6.74 -13.96
CA TYR A 52 4.70 -6.37 -12.56
C TYR A 52 4.24 -4.93 -12.32
N GLY A 53 4.23 -4.08 -13.36
CA GLY A 53 3.88 -2.65 -13.26
C GLY A 53 2.42 -2.34 -13.61
N THR A 54 1.55 -3.35 -13.69
CA THR A 54 0.13 -3.17 -14.04
C THR A 54 -0.70 -2.89 -12.80
N ILE A 55 -1.84 -2.21 -12.97
CA ILE A 55 -2.81 -1.95 -11.88
C ILE A 55 -3.24 -3.25 -11.22
N ALA A 56 -3.52 -4.30 -12.00
CA ALA A 56 -3.91 -5.61 -11.48
C ALA A 56 -2.85 -6.22 -10.55
N ASN A 57 -1.55 -6.03 -10.85
CA ASN A 57 -0.49 -6.50 -9.97
C ASN A 57 -0.38 -5.64 -8.70
N CYS A 58 -0.55 -4.32 -8.81
CA CYS A 58 -0.60 -3.41 -7.67
C CYS A 58 -1.75 -3.78 -6.72
N CYS A 59 -2.97 -3.93 -7.23
CA CYS A 59 -4.14 -4.34 -6.45
C CYS A 59 -3.91 -5.68 -5.75
N LYS A 60 -3.38 -6.70 -6.45
CA LYS A 60 -3.06 -8.00 -5.84
C LYS A 60 -2.07 -7.92 -4.69
N GLN A 61 -1.07 -7.04 -4.79
CA GLN A 61 -0.10 -6.84 -3.71
C GLN A 61 -0.73 -6.12 -2.53
N VAL A 62 -1.55 -5.09 -2.76
CA VAL A 62 -2.33 -4.44 -1.69
C VAL A 62 -3.25 -5.44 -1.01
N ASP A 63 -3.98 -6.28 -1.75
CA ASP A 63 -4.85 -7.31 -1.17
C ASP A 63 -4.09 -8.33 -0.33
N TYR A 64 -2.86 -8.67 -0.75
CA TYR A 64 -1.99 -9.52 0.03
C TYR A 64 -1.65 -8.86 1.36
N ASP A 65 -1.26 -7.60 1.36
CA ASP A 65 -0.92 -6.86 2.58
C ASP A 65 -2.14 -6.66 3.50
N LEU A 66 -3.33 -6.43 2.94
CA LEU A 66 -4.59 -6.37 3.68
C LEU A 66 -4.88 -7.67 4.44
N LYS A 67 -4.62 -8.83 3.82
CA LYS A 67 -4.76 -10.15 4.47
C LYS A 67 -3.79 -10.36 5.64
N HIS A 68 -2.70 -9.58 5.70
CA HIS A 68 -1.68 -9.66 6.74
C HIS A 68 -1.78 -8.54 7.79
N GLY A 69 -2.97 -7.95 7.93
CA GLY A 69 -3.31 -7.06 9.04
C GLY A 69 -3.21 -5.57 8.73
N VAL A 70 -2.85 -5.20 7.50
CA VAL A 70 -3.02 -3.83 7.02
C VAL A 70 -4.50 -3.53 6.86
N THR A 71 -4.96 -2.38 7.32
CA THR A 71 -6.36 -1.98 7.17
C THR A 71 -6.55 -1.10 5.93
N ILE A 72 -7.78 -1.05 5.40
CA ILE A 72 -8.11 -0.17 4.26
C ILE A 72 -7.84 1.30 4.62
N ASP A 73 -8.15 1.71 5.85
CA ASP A 73 -7.90 3.08 6.30
C ASP A 73 -6.40 3.40 6.36
N GLU A 74 -5.54 2.44 6.73
CA GLU A 74 -4.08 2.60 6.66
C GLU A 74 -3.60 2.78 5.21
N VAL A 75 -4.15 2.02 4.26
CA VAL A 75 -3.85 2.20 2.83
C VAL A 75 -4.31 3.58 2.34
N ILE A 76 -5.47 4.07 2.79
CA ILE A 76 -5.97 5.41 2.46
C ILE A 76 -5.02 6.48 3.02
N LEU A 77 -4.53 6.33 4.25
CA LEU A 77 -3.54 7.26 4.83
C LEU A 77 -2.24 7.27 4.02
N VAL A 78 -1.79 6.12 3.51
CA VAL A 78 -0.64 6.05 2.59
C VAL A 78 -0.91 6.82 1.30
N LEU A 79 -2.10 6.66 0.69
CA LEU A 79 -2.47 7.40 -0.51
C LEU A 79 -2.56 8.90 -0.27
N GLN A 80 -3.13 9.33 0.86
CA GLN A 80 -3.17 10.72 1.26
C GLN A 80 -1.76 11.29 1.44
N LYS A 81 -0.88 10.56 2.14
CA LYS A 81 0.53 10.93 2.29
C LYS A 81 1.20 11.12 0.94
N ILE A 82 1.05 10.19 0.00
CA ILE A 82 1.63 10.31 -1.35
C ILE A 82 1.12 11.55 -2.10
N LYS A 83 -0.13 11.97 -1.86
CA LYS A 83 -0.74 13.14 -2.48
C LYS A 83 -0.29 14.46 -1.86
N THR A 84 -0.08 14.50 -0.56
CA THR A 84 0.18 15.74 0.19
C THR A 84 1.67 16.00 0.46
N ASP A 85 2.47 14.95 0.57
CA ASP A 85 3.87 15.05 0.96
C ASP A 85 4.74 15.52 -0.22
N GLU A 86 5.49 16.61 0.01
CA GLU A 86 6.36 17.24 -0.99
C GLU A 86 7.42 16.28 -1.55
N SER A 87 7.81 15.25 -0.80
CA SER A 87 8.76 14.22 -1.25
C SER A 87 8.24 13.41 -2.45
N PHE A 88 6.93 13.38 -2.66
CA PHE A 88 6.28 12.71 -3.79
C PHE A 88 5.88 13.67 -4.91
N ALA A 89 6.01 14.99 -4.70
CA ALA A 89 5.75 16.00 -5.72
C ALA A 89 6.49 15.74 -7.05
N PRO A 90 7.73 15.22 -7.09
CA PRO A 90 8.39 14.86 -8.36
C PRO A 90 7.70 13.72 -9.12
N VAL A 91 7.08 12.78 -8.41
CA VAL A 91 6.41 11.61 -8.98
C VAL A 91 5.03 11.99 -9.53
N MET A 92 4.33 12.91 -8.86
CA MET A 92 2.98 13.37 -9.21
C MET A 92 2.96 14.51 -10.26
N LYS A 93 4.04 14.75 -11.01
CA LYS A 93 4.11 15.83 -12.02
C LYS A 93 3.48 15.48 -13.36
N SER A 94 3.41 14.19 -13.69
CA SER A 94 2.96 13.75 -15.00
C SER A 94 1.49 13.36 -14.98
N GLU A 95 0.78 13.68 -16.07
CA GLU A 95 -0.61 13.26 -16.28
C GLU A 95 -0.78 11.74 -16.11
N ASN A 96 0.18 10.96 -16.64
CA ASN A 96 0.19 9.49 -16.49
C ASN A 96 0.30 9.03 -15.03
N ALA A 97 1.08 9.73 -14.20
CA ALA A 97 1.20 9.42 -12.78
C ALA A 97 -0.09 9.75 -12.03
N ILE A 98 -0.72 10.89 -12.34
CA ILE A 98 -2.02 11.28 -11.76
C ILE A 98 -3.11 10.28 -12.14
N GLN A 99 -3.15 9.84 -13.40
CA GLN A 99 -4.09 8.80 -13.86
C GLN A 99 -3.90 7.50 -13.07
N ARG A 100 -2.66 7.01 -12.95
CA ARG A 100 -2.34 5.81 -12.17
C ARG A 100 -2.71 5.98 -10.68
N PHE A 101 -2.46 7.15 -10.10
CA PHE A 101 -2.89 7.46 -8.72
C PHE A 101 -4.41 7.35 -8.57
N ASN A 102 -5.19 7.97 -9.48
CA ASN A 102 -6.64 7.92 -9.44
C ASN A 102 -7.19 6.50 -9.62
N GLU A 103 -6.54 5.66 -10.44
CA GLU A 103 -6.92 4.26 -10.62
C GLU A 103 -6.80 3.46 -9.31
N ILE A 104 -5.66 3.57 -8.62
CA ILE A 104 -5.45 2.85 -7.36
C ILE A 104 -6.30 3.44 -6.22
N GLU A 105 -6.49 4.75 -6.17
CA GLU A 105 -7.37 5.41 -5.19
C GLU A 105 -8.82 4.93 -5.36
N LYS A 106 -9.32 4.90 -6.60
CA LYS A 106 -10.65 4.36 -6.91
C LYS A 106 -10.80 2.90 -6.49
N TYR A 107 -9.77 2.08 -6.71
CA TYR A 107 -9.76 0.69 -6.27
C TYR A 107 -9.89 0.58 -4.75
N VAL A 108 -9.03 1.26 -3.99
CA VAL A 108 -9.02 1.20 -2.52
C VAL A 108 -10.34 1.71 -1.94
N LEU A 109 -10.88 2.80 -2.49
CA LEU A 109 -12.19 3.32 -2.07
C LEU A 109 -13.33 2.33 -2.36
N SER A 110 -13.25 1.57 -3.46
CA SER A 110 -14.25 0.54 -3.76
C SER A 110 -14.25 -0.63 -2.78
N LEU A 111 -13.14 -0.87 -2.06
CA LEU A 111 -13.08 -1.88 -1.00
C LEU A 111 -13.82 -1.46 0.27
N LYS A 112 -13.99 -0.15 0.49
CA LYS A 112 -14.66 0.40 1.69
C LYS A 112 -16.19 0.28 1.62
N SER A 113 -16.74 0.21 0.42
CA SER A 113 -18.16 -0.05 0.19
C SER A 113 -18.31 -1.43 -0.44
N PRO A 114 -18.58 -2.51 0.33
CA PRO A 114 -19.00 -3.76 -0.29
C PRO A 114 -20.23 -3.45 -1.16
N ARG A 115 -20.20 -3.89 -2.42
CA ARG A 115 -21.38 -3.77 -3.30
C ARG A 115 -22.57 -4.38 -2.55
N PRO A 116 -23.75 -3.73 -2.53
CA PRO A 116 -24.95 -4.43 -2.12
C PRO A 116 -25.10 -5.62 -3.08
N ASP A 117 -25.17 -6.82 -2.51
CA ASP A 117 -25.48 -8.05 -3.22
C ASP A 117 -26.82 -7.95 -3.97
#